data_AF-A0A9P6FHI6-F1
#
_entry.id   AF-A0A9P6FHI6-F1
#
_cell.length_a   1.000
_cell.length_b   1.000
_cell.length_c   1.000
_cell.angle_alpha   90.00
_cell.angle_beta   90.00
_cell.angle_gamma   90.00
#
_symmetry.space_group_name_H-M   'P 1'
#
loop_
_entity.id
_entity.type
_entity.pdbx_description
1 polymer ?
#
loop_
_entity_poly.entity_id
_entity_poly.type
_entity_poly.pdbx_seq_one_letter_code
_entity_poly.pdbx_strand_id
1 'polypeptide(L)' 'MSQFWKPTFTRSSIDVQILSYLQYAQVCARAVRNSLKEEARVVAIRRDEQGLKYAKWEAGKQGELKNTVGNRTTA' A
#
# COMPACT_ATOMS: atom_id res chain seq x y z
N MET A 1 -1.75 -13.07 -47.70
CA MET A 1 -2.80 -12.14 -47.23
C MET A 1 -3.78 -12.91 -46.34
N SER A 2 -3.54 -13.01 -45.01
CA SER A 2 -4.53 -13.43 -43.97
C SER A 2 -3.86 -13.78 -42.60
N GLN A 3 -3.03 -12.90 -42.02
CA GLN A 3 -2.47 -13.14 -40.66
C GLN A 3 -2.33 -11.86 -39.82
N PHE A 4 -3.20 -10.86 -40.02
CA PHE A 4 -3.02 -9.53 -39.44
C PHE A 4 -3.75 -9.28 -38.10
N TRP A 5 -4.52 -10.24 -37.57
CA TRP A 5 -5.29 -9.98 -36.35
C TRP A 5 -5.33 -11.18 -35.40
N LYS A 6 -4.24 -11.38 -34.66
CA LYS A 6 -4.31 -12.03 -33.35
C LYS A 6 -3.96 -10.97 -32.31
N PRO A 7 -4.92 -10.45 -31.52
CA PRO A 7 -4.57 -9.64 -30.37
C PRO A 7 -3.95 -10.59 -29.33
N THR A 8 -2.63 -10.65 -29.26
CA THR A 8 -1.91 -11.20 -28.09
C THR A 8 -2.00 -10.18 -26.95
N PHE A 9 -3.22 -9.80 -26.56
CA PHE A 9 -3.45 -9.06 -25.33
C PHE A 9 -3.31 -10.07 -24.19
N THR A 10 -2.07 -10.24 -23.74
CA THR A 10 -1.72 -10.99 -22.53
C THR A 10 -2.38 -10.33 -21.33
N ARG A 11 -3.64 -10.69 -21.09
CA ARG A 11 -4.46 -10.39 -19.91
C ARG A 11 -3.81 -11.02 -18.68
N SER A 12 -2.67 -10.47 -18.25
CA SER A 12 -1.87 -11.04 -17.16
C SER A 12 -1.39 -9.99 -16.15
N SER A 13 -1.82 -8.74 -16.24
CA SER A 13 -1.42 -7.71 -15.27
C SER A 13 -2.56 -6.82 -14.77
N ILE A 14 -3.81 -7.23 -14.94
CA ILE A 14 -4.93 -6.63 -14.20
C ILE A 14 -5.30 -7.63 -13.09
N ASP A 15 -4.35 -7.87 -12.20
CA ASP A 15 -4.68 -8.46 -10.91
C ASP A 15 -5.49 -7.41 -10.17
N VAL A 16 -6.81 -7.59 -10.13
CA VAL A 16 -7.68 -6.82 -9.24
C VAL A 16 -7.22 -7.13 -7.82
N GLN A 17 -6.34 -6.29 -7.29
CA GLN A 17 -5.75 -6.47 -5.97
C GLN A 17 -6.89 -6.38 -4.95
N ILE A 18 -7.15 -7.49 -4.25
CA ILE A 18 -8.09 -7.50 -3.13
C ILE A 18 -7.41 -6.73 -1.99
N LEU A 19 -7.83 -5.48 -1.82
CA LEU A 19 -7.44 -4.65 -0.68
C LEU A 19 -8.35 -5.01 0.50
N SER A 20 -7.77 -5.23 1.66
CA SER A 20 -8.57 -5.26 2.89
C SER A 20 -9.25 -3.90 3.08
N TYR A 21 -10.45 -3.89 3.67
CA TYR A 21 -11.20 -2.67 3.94
C TYR A 21 -10.36 -1.61 4.66
N LEU A 22 -9.55 -2.04 5.62
CA LEU A 22 -8.67 -1.16 6.37
C LEU A 22 -7.61 -0.52 5.46
N GLN A 23 -7.00 -1.27 4.53
CA GLN A 23 -6.04 -0.70 3.58
C GLN A 23 -6.71 0.32 2.64
N TYR A 24 -7.91 0.03 2.15
CA TYR A 24 -8.68 0.98 1.33
C TYR A 24 -8.94 2.29 2.09
N ALA A 25 -9.47 2.19 3.31
CA ALA A 25 -9.75 3.36 4.15
C ALA A 25 -8.49 4.20 4.44
N GLN A 26 -7.34 3.56 4.68
CA GLN A 26 -6.07 4.28 4.88
C GLN A 26 -5.62 5.02 3.62
N VAL A 27 -5.79 4.42 2.42
CA VAL A 27 -5.46 5.07 1.15
C VAL A 27 -6.35 6.29 0.91
N CYS A 28 -7.66 6.17 1.12
CA CYS A 28 -8.59 7.29 1.01
C CYS A 28 -8.25 8.41 2.02
N ALA A 29 -7.94 8.04 3.26
CA ALA A 29 -7.56 9.01 4.29
C ALA A 29 -6.28 9.80 3.90
N ARG A 30 -5.29 9.15 3.29
CA ARG A 30 -4.08 9.83 2.78
C ARG A 30 -4.40 10.83 1.67
N ALA A 31 -5.21 10.43 0.70
CA ALA A 31 -5.63 11.30 -0.39
C ALA A 31 -6.30 12.57 0.15
N VAL A 32 -7.16 12.42 1.16
CA VAL A 32 -7.80 13.56 1.84
C VAL A 32 -6.76 14.41 2.57
N ARG A 33 -5.84 13.83 3.36
CA ARG A 33 -4.83 14.62 4.09
C ARG A 33 -3.95 15.49 3.18
N ASN A 34 -3.65 15.00 1.98
CA ASN A 34 -2.85 15.75 1.01
C ASN A 34 -3.61 16.89 0.33
N SER A 35 -4.95 16.86 0.35
CA SER A 35 -5.79 17.91 -0.24
C SER A 35 -6.18 19.03 0.75
N LEU A 36 -5.81 18.91 2.03
CA LEU A 36 -6.02 19.96 3.05
C LEU A 36 -5.00 21.11 2.91
N LYS A 37 -5.39 22.29 3.41
CA LYS A 37 -4.50 23.46 3.57
C LYS A 37 -3.34 23.16 4.52
N GLU A 38 -2.23 23.88 4.36
CA GLU A 38 -0.95 23.61 5.04
C GLU A 38 -1.10 23.51 6.57
N GLU A 39 -1.81 24.46 7.17
CA GLU A 39 -2.00 24.54 8.61
C GLU A 39 -2.65 23.29 9.21
N ALA A 40 -3.63 22.72 8.50
CA ALA A 40 -4.32 21.51 8.92
C ALA A 40 -3.58 20.24 8.48
N ARG A 41 -2.81 20.33 7.38
CA ARG A 41 -2.04 19.23 6.82
C ARG A 41 -0.93 18.76 7.75
N VAL A 42 -0.20 19.68 8.38
CA VAL A 42 0.88 19.34 9.33
C VAL A 42 0.37 18.47 10.48
N VAL A 43 -0.79 18.82 11.05
CA VAL A 43 -1.41 18.05 12.15
C VAL A 43 -1.93 16.70 11.65
N ALA A 44 -2.43 16.64 10.41
CA ALA A 44 -2.99 15.44 9.84
C ALA A 44 -1.93 14.42 9.40
N ILE A 45 -0.77 14.87 8.88
CA ILE A 45 0.35 14.00 8.48
C ILE A 45 0.95 13.27 9.68
N ARG A 46 1.06 13.94 10.84
CA ARG A 46 1.54 13.30 12.09
C ARG A 46 0.71 12.08 12.49
N ARG A 47 -0.56 11.99 12.07
CA ARG A 47 -1.43 10.82 12.34
C ARG A 47 -1.22 9.67 11.36
N ASP A 48 -0.58 9.89 10.22
CA ASP A 48 -0.28 8.84 9.23
C ASP A 48 1.02 8.08 9.56
N GLU A 49 1.84 8.62 10.46
CA GLU A 49 3.05 7.97 10.96
C GLU A 49 2.71 6.78 11.85
N GLN A 50 2.99 5.57 11.36
CA GLN A 50 2.78 4.32 12.10
C GLN A 50 4.14 3.63 12.27
N GLY A 51 4.75 3.78 13.44
CA GLY A 51 6.08 3.23 13.78
C GLY A 51 6.05 1.78 14.30
N LEU A 52 5.01 1.01 13.99
CA LEU A 52 4.83 -0.31 14.59
C LEU A 52 5.84 -1.32 14.02
N LYS A 53 6.47 -2.07 14.91
CA LYS A 53 7.35 -3.20 14.59
C LYS A 53 6.67 -4.48 15.03
N TYR A 54 6.66 -5.47 14.16
CA TYR A 54 6.06 -6.77 14.42
C TYR A 54 7.14 -7.84 14.30
N ALA A 55 7.28 -8.66 15.34
CA ALA A 55 8.03 -9.91 15.26
C ALA A 55 7.04 -11.06 15.18
N LYS A 56 7.15 -11.89 14.14
CA LYS A 56 6.38 -13.13 14.05
C LYS A 56 6.96 -14.13 15.03
N TRP A 57 6.13 -14.69 15.90
CA TRP A 57 6.54 -15.74 16.83
C TRP A 57 6.26 -17.10 16.19
N GLU A 58 7.30 -17.89 15.95
CA GLU A 58 7.16 -19.25 15.41
C GLU A 58 7.98 -20.23 16.24
N ALA A 59 7.43 -21.42 16.50
CA ALA A 59 8.08 -22.51 17.21
C ALA A 59 8.75 -22.12 18.56
N GLY A 60 8.17 -21.16 19.30
CA GLY A 60 8.65 -20.75 20.62
C GLY A 60 9.84 -19.79 20.62
N LYS A 61 10.35 -19.35 19.47
CA LYS A 61 11.44 -18.35 19.37
C LYS A 61 10.95 -17.10 18.64
N GLN A 62 11.31 -15.94 19.18
CA GLN A 62 10.98 -14.66 18.56
C GLN A 62 11.71 -14.55 17.22
N GLY A 63 10.95 -14.43 16.12
CA GLY A 63 11.51 -14.18 14.79
C GLY A 63 12.02 -12.76 14.63
N GLU A 64 12.57 -12.46 13.45
CA GLU A 64 13.11 -11.14 13.15
C GLU A 64 12.04 -10.03 13.25
N LEU A 65 12.45 -8.89 13.81
CA LEU A 65 11.61 -7.69 13.91
C LEU A 65 11.41 -7.10 12.51
N LYS A 66 10.23 -7.33 11.94
CA LYS A 66 9.82 -6.72 10.68
C LYS A 66 9.09 -5.41 10.96
N ASN A 67 9.53 -4.32 10.34
CA ASN A 67 8.77 -3.08 10.34
C ASN A 67 7.46 -3.32 9.57
N THR A 68 6.30 -3.02 10.16
CA THR A 68 5.00 -3.26 9.50
C THR A 68 4.71 -2.26 8.38
N VAL A 69 5.52 -1.21 8.26
CA VAL A 69 5.48 -0.27 7.14
C VAL A 69 6.56 -0.68 6.13
N GLY A 70 6.16 -1.48 5.14
CA GLY A 70 6.97 -1.72 3.95
C GLY A 70 7.09 -0.41 3.15
N ASN A 71 8.34 0.01 2.94
CA ASN A 71 8.84 1.06 2.04
C ASN A 71 7.77 1.77 1.19
N ARG A 72 7.34 2.95 1.63
CA ARG A 72 6.40 3.82 0.89
C ARG A 72 7.11 5.04 0.34
N THR A 73 8.18 4.85 -0.44
CA THR A 73 8.79 5.88 -1.31
C THR A 73 10.09 5.33 -1.91
N THR A 74 10.00 4.76 -3.10
CA THR A 74 11.07 4.85 -4.09
C THR A 74 10.38 5.28 -5.37
N ALA A 75 10.73 6.48 -5.84
CA ALA A 75 10.30 7.05 -7.10
C ALA A 75 10.69 6.16 -8.28
#